data_AF-A0A179FX75-F1
#
_entry.id   AF-A0A179FX75-F1
#
_cell.length_a   1.000
_cell.length_b   1.000
_cell.length_c   1.000
_cell.angle_alpha   90.00
_cell.angle_beta   90.00
_cell.angle_gamma   90.00
#
_symmetry.space_group_name_H-M   'P 1'
#
loop_
_entity.id
_entity.type
_entity.pdbx_description
1 polymer ?
#
loop_
_entity_poly.entity_id
_entity_poly.type
_entity_poly.pdbx_seq_one_letter_code
_entity_poly.pdbx_strand_id
1 'polypeptide(L)'
;MAQWNNIRSTLGSMESMSSTSAASTTARDRMRYLYAMGLRQYASSLQLIIHMAQLAQKHNTLSFSDKSVILATNMLFIICSINGNEVSDSLSHFANGVNLIEQWNLWQQLQPPSLPSPDSVASVDTNTNDAIIPIIPLLLFYVQTDGVALDVSPPVPSQERVWRWENALVALQKQPICSSMAAYLEQELIWIGTRGILQRVPIVPSRREKEGIDGCRTGMKMYAENWKTRFDKFQYSKSLPSVNKSESVLMTIMNMRHILLTVMLQVDIANSETSWDAFEPQFETIIHNMESLLGRHATVEEPYSQNRTETTQTRKIDSFSSKTSLLNPLPFRLFPLFYVAKICRHPGIRRRAIALLGEQRRRENVFGHKSDISYLLKGAIAIMEFEESAWSTRDGISSQGQRQRKVVGCRCVPGRFICHGHRVHEFKFIDFQASKAEIELHTVADVMHNRPGRIVSMARLD
;
A
#
# COMPACT_ATOMS: atom_id res chain seq x y z
N MET A 1 32.83 19.38 -15.15
CA MET A 1 33.11 20.80 -14.85
C MET A 1 32.44 21.79 -15.83
N ALA A 2 32.05 21.41 -17.06
CA ALA A 2 31.33 22.31 -17.98
C ALA A 2 29.81 22.46 -17.69
N GLN A 3 29.20 21.59 -16.87
CA GLN A 3 27.79 21.70 -16.44
C GLN A 3 27.55 22.70 -15.30
N TRP A 4 28.60 23.27 -14.71
CA TRP A 4 28.48 24.18 -13.55
C TRP A 4 28.14 25.63 -13.92
N ASN A 5 28.32 26.05 -15.18
CA ASN A 5 28.12 27.44 -15.60
C ASN A 5 26.70 27.76 -16.10
N ASN A 6 25.87 26.76 -16.37
CA ASN A 6 24.55 26.97 -17.02
C ASN A 6 23.41 27.26 -16.02
N ILE A 7 23.65 27.10 -14.71
CA ILE A 7 22.64 27.31 -13.66
C ILE A 7 22.59 28.78 -13.19
N ARG A 8 23.59 29.60 -13.55
CA ARG A 8 23.68 31.00 -13.08
C ARG A 8 22.81 31.98 -13.88
N SER A 9 22.37 31.62 -15.09
CA SER A 9 21.63 32.54 -15.98
C SER A 9 20.13 32.62 -15.73
N THR A 10 19.55 31.65 -15.02
CA THR A 10 18.09 31.55 -14.79
C THR A 10 17.58 32.37 -13.61
N LEU A 11 18.45 33.11 -12.91
CA LEU A 11 18.12 33.91 -11.71
C LEU A 11 17.91 35.41 -12.00
N GLY A 12 17.95 35.85 -13.26
CA GLY A 12 18.06 37.26 -13.62
C GLY A 12 16.79 38.02 -13.99
N SER A 13 15.60 37.39 -14.06
CA SER A 13 14.41 38.11 -14.56
C SER A 13 13.14 37.77 -13.79
N MET A 14 12.87 38.48 -12.70
CA MET A 14 11.53 38.71 -12.16
C MET A 14 11.60 39.66 -10.96
N GLU A 15 11.78 40.96 -11.25
CA GLU A 15 11.52 42.03 -10.30
C GLU A 15 10.45 42.96 -10.89
N SER A 16 9.24 42.91 -10.34
CA SER A 16 8.48 44.13 -10.01
C SER A 16 7.19 43.78 -9.25
N MET A 17 6.82 44.73 -8.38
CA MET A 17 5.59 44.86 -7.57
C MET A 17 5.65 44.30 -6.13
N SER A 18 6.04 45.21 -5.23
CA SER A 18 5.99 45.13 -3.77
C SER A 18 4.55 45.25 -3.25
N SER A 19 4.10 44.42 -2.31
CA SER A 19 4.02 44.85 -0.90
C SER A 19 3.65 43.69 0.06
N THR A 20 3.98 42.45 -0.32
CA THR A 20 3.89 41.22 0.51
C THR A 20 5.27 40.61 0.80
N SER A 21 6.35 41.35 0.52
CA SER A 21 7.68 40.79 0.23
C SER A 21 8.43 40.22 1.44
N ALA A 22 8.40 40.82 2.62
CA ALA A 22 9.32 40.45 3.72
C ALA A 22 9.15 39.01 4.22
N ALA A 23 7.92 38.57 4.50
CA ALA A 23 7.63 37.18 4.89
C ALA A 23 7.93 36.17 3.76
N SER A 24 7.75 36.59 2.51
CA SER A 24 8.05 35.76 1.32
C SER A 24 9.55 35.61 1.05
N THR A 25 10.36 36.61 1.44
CA THR A 25 11.82 36.61 1.24
C THR A 25 12.48 35.71 2.28
N THR A 26 12.10 35.81 3.55
CA THR A 26 12.60 34.92 4.62
C THR A 26 12.25 33.46 4.37
N ALA A 27 11.05 33.17 3.85
CA ALA A 27 10.66 31.82 3.47
C ALA A 27 11.49 31.28 2.29
N ARG A 28 11.75 32.11 1.27
CA ARG A 28 12.59 31.76 0.12
C ARG A 28 14.05 31.52 0.51
N ASP A 29 14.61 32.34 1.40
CA ASP A 29 15.99 32.20 1.86
C ASP A 29 16.16 30.95 2.72
N ARG A 30 15.19 30.65 3.59
CA ARG A 30 15.15 29.40 4.35
C ARG A 30 15.06 28.18 3.42
N MET A 31 14.24 28.25 2.37
CA MET A 31 14.11 27.17 1.39
C MET A 31 15.42 26.93 0.63
N ARG A 32 16.10 28.00 0.20
CA ARG A 32 17.43 27.92 -0.44
C ARG A 32 18.49 27.33 0.49
N TYR A 33 18.50 27.74 1.75
CA TYR A 33 19.41 27.19 2.76
C TYR A 33 19.17 25.68 2.97
N LEU A 34 17.91 25.27 3.16
CA LEU A 34 17.56 23.86 3.35
C LEU A 34 17.90 23.02 2.11
N TYR A 35 17.68 23.55 0.91
CA TYR A 35 18.07 22.90 -0.34
C TYR A 35 19.58 22.71 -0.44
N ALA A 36 20.36 23.76 -0.18
CA ALA A 36 21.83 23.69 -0.20
C ALA A 36 22.36 22.71 0.85
N MET A 37 21.77 22.69 2.04
CA MET A 37 22.08 21.72 3.09
C MET A 37 21.75 20.29 2.64
N GLY A 38 20.57 20.06 2.06
CA GLY A 38 20.16 18.76 1.52
C GLY A 38 21.12 18.25 0.45
N LEU A 39 21.54 19.11 -0.48
CA LEU A 39 22.49 18.74 -1.53
C LEU A 39 23.87 18.35 -0.96
N ARG A 40 24.35 19.06 0.07
CA ARG A 40 25.59 18.70 0.78
C ARG A 40 25.46 17.33 1.46
N GLN A 41 24.36 17.09 2.17
CA GLN A 41 24.11 15.81 2.84
C GLN A 41 23.99 14.66 1.84
N TYR A 42 23.34 14.88 0.69
CA TYR A 42 23.26 13.92 -0.40
C TYR A 42 24.66 13.55 -0.92
N ALA A 43 25.49 14.55 -1.24
CA ALA A 43 26.85 14.33 -1.73
C ALA A 43 27.73 13.61 -0.71
N SER A 44 27.67 14.00 0.57
CA SER A 44 28.41 13.33 1.65
C SER A 44 27.95 11.88 1.85
N SER A 45 26.64 11.62 1.79
CA SER A 45 26.10 10.25 1.90
C SER A 45 26.59 9.35 0.77
N LEU A 46 26.64 9.87 -0.47
CA LEU A 46 27.17 9.13 -1.62
C LEU A 46 28.66 8.80 -1.45
N GLN A 47 29.47 9.77 -0.99
CA GLN A 47 30.89 9.55 -0.72
C GLN A 47 31.11 8.46 0.35
N LEU A 48 30.32 8.48 1.42
CA LEU A 48 30.39 7.48 2.49
C LEU A 48 30.00 6.08 1.99
N ILE A 49 28.96 5.96 1.15
CA ILE A 49 28.61 4.67 0.54
C ILE A 49 29.73 4.16 -0.35
N ILE A 50 30.32 5.01 -1.20
CA ILE A 50 31.43 4.62 -2.07
C ILE A 50 32.60 4.11 -1.23
N HIS A 51 32.94 4.83 -0.15
CA HIS A 51 33.99 4.41 0.76
C HIS A 51 33.67 3.06 1.43
N MET A 52 32.44 2.85 1.92
CA MET A 52 32.01 1.57 2.49
C MET A 52 32.07 0.43 1.45
N ALA A 53 31.68 0.69 0.20
CA ALA A 53 31.75 -0.30 -0.87
C ALA A 53 33.21 -0.68 -1.21
N GLN A 54 34.13 0.29 -1.20
CA GLN A 54 35.57 0.04 -1.39
C GLN A 54 36.16 -0.78 -0.22
N LEU A 55 35.79 -0.46 1.02
CA LEU A 55 36.20 -1.23 2.19
C LEU A 55 35.66 -2.66 2.15
N ALA A 56 34.40 -2.84 1.76
CA ALA A 56 33.77 -4.15 1.59
C ALA A 56 34.51 -5.01 0.57
N GLN A 57 34.93 -4.43 -0.56
CA GLN A 57 35.73 -5.13 -1.58
C GLN A 57 37.10 -5.56 -1.03
N LYS A 58 37.71 -4.74 -0.17
CA LYS A 58 39.03 -5.01 0.39
C LYS A 58 39.02 -6.03 1.53
N HIS A 59 38.01 -5.97 2.40
CA HIS A 59 37.91 -6.78 3.61
C HIS A 59 36.92 -7.95 3.50
N ASN A 60 36.32 -8.12 2.32
CA ASN A 60 35.37 -9.16 1.93
C ASN A 60 34.19 -9.37 2.90
N THR A 61 33.88 -8.37 3.73
CA THR A 61 32.83 -8.46 4.75
C THR A 61 32.19 -7.10 4.96
N LEU A 62 30.85 -7.08 4.93
CA LEU A 62 30.01 -5.98 5.40
C LEU A 62 29.29 -6.46 6.64
N SER A 63 29.34 -5.68 7.72
CA SER A 63 28.57 -5.99 8.92
C SER A 63 27.06 -5.89 8.64
N PHE A 64 26.25 -6.46 9.52
CA PHE A 64 24.80 -6.30 9.44
C PHE A 64 24.37 -4.82 9.51
N SER A 65 25.03 -4.05 10.37
CA SER A 65 24.79 -2.61 10.52
C SER A 65 25.11 -1.87 9.22
N ASP A 66 26.24 -2.16 8.58
CA ASP A 66 26.62 -1.53 7.29
C ASP A 66 25.58 -1.79 6.21
N LYS A 67 25.10 -3.04 6.10
CA LYS A 67 24.03 -3.40 5.15
C LYS A 67 22.74 -2.60 5.40
N SER A 68 22.35 -2.45 6.67
CA SER A 68 21.18 -1.67 7.06
C SER A 68 21.32 -0.17 6.71
N VAL A 69 22.51 0.40 6.91
CA VAL A 69 22.82 1.80 6.59
C VAL A 69 22.80 2.03 5.08
N ILE A 70 23.39 1.11 4.30
CA ILE A 70 23.37 1.18 2.83
C ILE A 70 21.93 1.16 2.30
N LEU A 71 21.09 0.25 2.80
CA LEU A 71 19.69 0.19 2.38
C LEU A 71 18.89 1.41 2.82
N ALA A 72 19.06 1.88 4.05
CA ALA A 72 18.38 3.09 4.50
C ALA A 72 18.77 4.32 3.67
N THR A 73 20.05 4.42 3.28
CA THR A 73 20.52 5.51 2.41
C THR A 73 19.94 5.37 1.00
N ASN A 74 19.86 4.15 0.45
CA ASN A 74 19.19 3.87 -0.81
C ASN A 74 17.69 4.24 -0.77
N MET A 75 16.98 3.91 0.33
CA MET A 75 15.60 4.34 0.59
C MET A 75 15.48 5.88 0.54
N LEU A 76 16.40 6.60 1.17
CA LEU A 76 16.40 8.07 1.12
C LEU A 76 16.62 8.59 -0.31
N PHE A 77 17.50 7.96 -1.09
CA PHE A 77 17.67 8.32 -2.50
C PHE A 77 16.41 8.08 -3.34
N ILE A 78 15.70 6.98 -3.13
CA ILE A 78 14.39 6.74 -3.77
C ILE A 78 13.43 7.89 -3.47
N ILE A 79 13.31 8.27 -2.19
CA ILE A 79 12.43 9.36 -1.74
C ILE A 79 12.87 10.71 -2.34
N CYS A 80 14.17 10.99 -2.39
CA CYS A 80 14.71 12.19 -3.02
C CYS A 80 14.40 12.26 -4.51
N SER A 81 14.61 11.18 -5.26
CA SER A 81 14.31 11.11 -6.70
C SER A 81 12.81 11.28 -6.97
N ILE A 82 11.94 10.66 -6.17
CA ILE A 82 10.48 10.85 -6.27
C ILE A 82 10.11 12.33 -6.07
N ASN A 83 10.66 12.97 -5.03
CA ASN A 83 10.41 14.39 -4.77
C ASN A 83 10.99 15.32 -5.85
N GLY A 84 12.04 14.88 -6.54
CA GLY A 84 12.62 15.55 -7.70
C GLY A 84 11.89 15.31 -9.02
N ASN A 85 10.82 14.49 -9.02
CA ASN A 85 10.14 13.98 -10.22
C ASN A 85 11.05 13.15 -11.16
N GLU A 86 12.14 12.59 -10.64
CA GLU A 86 13.09 11.73 -11.35
C GLU A 86 12.68 10.25 -11.20
N VAL A 87 11.56 9.88 -11.80
CA VAL A 87 10.95 8.54 -11.62
C VAL A 87 11.92 7.42 -12.06
N SER A 88 12.64 7.59 -13.16
CA SER A 88 13.62 6.61 -13.66
C SER A 88 14.73 6.32 -12.62
N ASP A 89 15.24 7.35 -11.97
CA ASP A 89 16.30 7.20 -10.97
C ASP A 89 15.75 6.54 -9.70
N SER A 90 14.52 6.88 -9.31
CA SER A 90 13.84 6.22 -8.19
C SER A 90 13.66 4.72 -8.43
N LEU A 91 13.25 4.31 -9.63
CA LEU A 91 13.09 2.91 -10.02
C LEU A 91 14.44 2.18 -10.06
N SER A 92 15.49 2.86 -10.52
CA SER A 92 16.85 2.33 -10.53
C SER A 92 17.39 2.10 -9.12
N HIS A 93 17.21 3.07 -8.23
CA HIS A 93 17.58 2.94 -6.81
C HIS A 93 16.81 1.81 -6.14
N PHE A 94 15.49 1.72 -6.39
CA PHE A 94 14.64 0.64 -5.90
C PHE A 94 15.12 -0.74 -6.36
N ALA A 95 15.32 -0.93 -7.67
CA ALA A 95 15.78 -2.19 -8.24
C ALA A 95 17.14 -2.62 -7.65
N ASN A 96 18.06 -1.67 -7.47
CA ASN A 96 19.34 -1.91 -6.82
C ASN A 96 19.19 -2.34 -5.35
N GLY A 97 18.32 -1.68 -4.58
CA GLY A 97 18.05 -2.05 -3.19
C GLY A 97 17.47 -3.46 -3.06
N VAL A 98 16.50 -3.83 -3.92
CA VAL A 98 15.96 -5.21 -3.96
C VAL A 98 17.04 -6.23 -4.31
N ASN A 99 17.89 -5.94 -5.31
CA ASN A 99 18.99 -6.84 -5.67
C ASN A 99 19.98 -7.04 -4.51
N LEU A 100 20.28 -5.99 -3.74
CA LEU A 100 21.14 -6.09 -2.55
C LEU A 100 20.49 -6.94 -1.46
N ILE A 101 19.19 -6.78 -1.22
CA ILE A 101 18.43 -7.60 -0.27
C ILE A 101 18.49 -9.08 -0.67
N GLU A 102 18.29 -9.39 -1.95
CA GLU A 102 18.40 -10.76 -2.50
C GLU A 102 19.82 -11.31 -2.34
N GLN A 103 20.84 -10.55 -2.78
CA GLN A 103 22.24 -10.98 -2.72
C GLN A 103 22.72 -11.25 -1.29
N TRP A 104 22.28 -10.45 -0.33
CA TRP A 104 22.67 -10.60 1.07
C TRP A 104 21.76 -11.55 1.85
N ASN A 105 20.69 -12.07 1.24
CA ASN A 105 19.66 -12.88 1.90
C ASN A 105 19.23 -12.30 3.25
N LEU A 106 19.00 -10.98 3.33
CA LEU A 106 18.85 -10.26 4.62
C LEU A 106 17.73 -10.82 5.50
N TRP A 107 16.70 -11.38 4.91
CA TRP A 107 15.61 -12.04 5.63
C TRP A 107 16.07 -13.27 6.42
N GLN A 108 17.17 -13.92 6.05
CA GLN A 108 17.75 -15.01 6.85
C GLN A 108 18.34 -14.48 8.15
N GLN A 109 18.74 -13.21 8.22
CA GLN A 109 19.31 -12.68 9.46
C GLN A 109 18.23 -12.35 10.50
N LEU A 110 16.95 -12.54 10.16
CA LEU A 110 15.83 -12.46 11.09
C LEU A 110 15.61 -13.74 11.90
N GLN A 111 16.37 -14.82 11.65
CA GLN A 111 16.19 -16.05 12.44
C GLN A 111 16.57 -15.78 13.91
N PRO A 112 15.76 -16.28 14.86
CA PRO A 112 16.23 -16.34 16.24
C PRO A 112 17.53 -17.15 16.27
N PRO A 113 18.52 -16.76 17.11
CA PRO A 113 19.73 -17.54 17.24
C PRO A 113 19.36 -18.98 17.59
N SER A 114 19.76 -19.92 16.75
CA SER A 114 19.64 -21.34 17.03
C SER A 114 20.29 -21.62 18.39
N LEU A 115 19.64 -22.45 19.21
CA LEU A 115 20.25 -23.02 20.42
C LEU A 115 21.67 -23.49 20.06
N PRO A 116 22.71 -23.07 20.80
CA PRO A 116 24.07 -23.43 20.46
C PRO A 116 24.20 -24.95 20.45
N SER A 117 24.73 -25.48 19.34
CA SER A 117 25.24 -26.84 19.32
C SER A 117 26.31 -26.97 20.41
N PRO A 118 26.35 -28.06 21.19
CA PRO A 118 27.34 -28.24 22.25
C PRO A 118 28.80 -28.10 21.79
N ASP A 119 29.04 -28.26 20.48
CA ASP A 119 30.39 -28.36 19.91
C ASP A 119 30.87 -27.10 19.15
N SER A 120 30.07 -26.03 19.06
CA SER A 120 30.47 -24.82 18.31
C SER A 120 30.94 -23.69 19.22
N VAL A 121 32.24 -23.69 19.54
CA VAL A 121 32.96 -22.50 20.04
C VAL A 121 33.28 -21.61 18.83
N ALA A 122 32.29 -20.92 18.26
CA ALA A 122 32.50 -19.92 17.23
C ALA A 122 31.38 -18.89 17.23
N SER A 123 31.76 -17.65 17.60
CA SER A 123 31.08 -16.36 17.36
C SER A 123 29.55 -16.41 17.20
N VAL A 124 28.84 -16.32 18.32
CA VAL A 124 27.45 -15.87 18.31
C VAL A 124 27.48 -14.38 17.95
N ASP A 125 27.37 -14.05 16.66
CA ASP A 125 27.07 -12.69 16.22
C ASP A 125 25.64 -12.33 16.65
N THR A 126 25.48 -11.90 17.91
CA THR A 126 24.25 -11.33 18.49
C THR A 126 23.86 -9.97 17.89
N ASN A 127 24.37 -9.62 16.72
CA ASN A 127 24.42 -8.27 16.16
C ASN A 127 23.11 -7.74 15.54
N THR A 128 21.99 -8.45 15.61
CA THR A 128 20.70 -7.95 15.09
C THR A 128 20.13 -6.80 15.92
N ASN A 129 20.51 -6.69 17.21
CA ASN A 129 20.06 -5.63 18.11
C ASN A 129 20.92 -4.35 18.08
N ASP A 130 22.12 -4.38 17.47
CA ASP A 130 23.05 -3.24 17.42
C ASP A 130 22.94 -2.41 16.13
N ALA A 131 22.04 -2.81 15.20
CA ALA A 131 21.78 -2.02 14.01
C ALA A 131 21.05 -0.72 14.39
N ILE A 132 21.62 0.42 13.98
CA ILE A 132 21.01 1.76 14.16
C ILE A 132 19.61 1.81 13.52
N ILE A 133 19.41 1.05 12.44
CA ILE A 133 18.18 1.03 11.67
C ILE A 133 17.60 -0.38 11.68
N PRO A 134 16.41 -0.58 12.26
CA PRO A 134 15.78 -1.90 12.27
C PRO A 134 15.53 -2.43 10.85
N ILE A 135 15.88 -3.68 10.61
CA ILE A 135 15.81 -4.28 9.27
C ILE A 135 14.37 -4.57 8.81
N ILE A 136 13.46 -4.95 9.72
CA ILE A 136 12.07 -5.31 9.35
C ILE A 136 11.37 -4.12 8.68
N PRO A 137 11.41 -2.89 9.25
CA PRO A 137 10.85 -1.73 8.57
C PRO A 137 11.52 -1.37 7.24
N LEU A 138 12.83 -1.60 7.09
CA LEU A 138 13.50 -1.43 5.80
C LEU A 138 12.97 -2.42 4.76
N LEU A 139 12.92 -3.70 5.10
CA LEU A 139 12.34 -4.73 4.22
C LEU A 139 10.90 -4.39 3.86
N LEU A 140 10.11 -3.95 4.85
CA LEU A 140 8.73 -3.56 4.64
C LEU A 140 8.62 -2.39 3.65
N PHE A 141 9.49 -1.38 3.72
CA PHE A 141 9.54 -0.29 2.74
C PHE A 141 9.74 -0.82 1.31
N TYR A 142 10.74 -1.69 1.10
CA TYR A 142 11.01 -2.24 -0.24
C TYR A 142 9.87 -3.13 -0.74
N VAL A 143 9.34 -3.98 0.14
CA VAL A 143 8.19 -4.83 -0.19
C VAL A 143 6.99 -3.98 -0.57
N GLN A 144 6.61 -2.98 0.24
CA GLN A 144 5.50 -2.07 -0.09
C GLN A 144 5.73 -1.29 -1.38
N THR A 145 6.97 -0.82 -1.62
CA THR A 145 7.33 -0.11 -2.85
C THR A 145 7.18 -1.01 -4.07
N ASP A 146 7.57 -2.29 -3.97
CA ASP A 146 7.33 -3.32 -5.01
C ASP A 146 5.82 -3.49 -5.26
N GLY A 147 5.04 -3.56 -4.18
CA GLY A 147 3.59 -3.62 -4.24
C GLY A 147 2.95 -2.44 -4.97
N VAL A 148 3.45 -1.22 -4.77
CA VAL A 148 3.01 -0.01 -5.48
C VAL A 148 3.46 -0.05 -6.95
N ALA A 149 4.70 -0.45 -7.22
CA ALA A 149 5.21 -0.59 -8.58
C ALA A 149 4.35 -1.55 -9.42
N LEU A 150 3.89 -2.65 -8.83
CA LEU A 150 2.93 -3.58 -9.47
C LEU A 150 1.57 -2.94 -9.76
N ASP A 151 1.11 -1.94 -8.99
CA ASP A 151 -0.15 -1.24 -9.26
C ASP A 151 -0.01 -0.19 -10.37
N VAL A 152 1.16 0.44 -10.49
CA VAL A 152 1.44 1.48 -11.49
C VAL A 152 1.86 0.89 -12.85
N SER A 153 2.60 -0.21 -12.83
CA SER A 153 3.13 -0.85 -14.04
C SER A 153 3.01 -2.37 -13.91
N PRO A 154 1.86 -2.95 -14.27
CA PRO A 154 1.66 -4.39 -14.19
C PRO A 154 2.69 -5.12 -15.08
N PRO A 155 3.23 -6.27 -14.62
CA PRO A 155 4.27 -6.98 -15.33
C PRO A 155 3.78 -7.46 -16.70
N VAL A 156 4.65 -7.34 -17.71
CA VAL A 156 4.38 -7.89 -19.04
C VAL A 156 4.32 -9.43 -18.93
N PRO A 157 3.35 -10.11 -19.56
CA PRO A 157 3.16 -11.56 -19.45
C PRO A 157 4.39 -12.41 -19.80
N SER A 158 5.38 -11.85 -20.51
CA SER A 158 6.60 -12.52 -20.94
C SER A 158 7.73 -12.56 -19.89
N GLN A 159 7.59 -11.90 -18.73
CA GLN A 159 8.62 -11.91 -17.68
C GLN A 159 8.46 -13.13 -16.75
N GLU A 160 9.42 -14.05 -16.81
CA GLU A 160 9.43 -15.33 -16.07
C GLU A 160 9.49 -15.22 -14.55
N ARG A 161 9.94 -14.10 -13.96
CA ARG A 161 9.98 -13.98 -12.49
C ARG A 161 8.57 -13.77 -11.93
N VAL A 162 7.92 -14.88 -11.62
CA VAL A 162 6.56 -14.98 -11.07
C VAL A 162 6.41 -14.13 -9.81
N TRP A 163 7.40 -14.14 -8.91
CA TRP A 163 7.37 -13.37 -7.67
C TRP A 163 8.76 -13.38 -7.02
N ARG A 164 9.35 -12.19 -6.79
CA ARG A 164 10.76 -12.06 -6.35
C ARG A 164 11.01 -12.42 -4.88
N TRP A 165 9.96 -12.41 -4.06
CA TRP A 165 10.10 -12.56 -2.61
C TRP A 165 9.83 -13.98 -2.08
N GLU A 166 9.72 -14.97 -2.97
CA GLU A 166 9.40 -16.35 -2.58
C GLU A 166 10.41 -16.91 -1.57
N ASN A 167 11.70 -16.77 -1.85
CA ASN A 167 12.76 -17.25 -0.96
C ASN A 167 12.69 -16.58 0.43
N ALA A 168 12.34 -15.29 0.47
CA ALA A 168 12.16 -14.56 1.71
C ALA A 168 10.96 -15.10 2.50
N LEU A 169 9.81 -15.28 1.86
CA LEU A 169 8.62 -15.82 2.52
C LEU A 169 8.86 -17.23 3.03
N VAL A 170 9.45 -18.12 2.22
CA VAL A 170 9.77 -19.50 2.61
C VAL A 170 10.69 -19.52 3.85
N ALA A 171 11.68 -18.64 3.91
CA ALA A 171 12.57 -18.55 5.05
C ALA A 171 11.86 -18.07 6.32
N LEU A 172 11.00 -17.05 6.22
CA LEU A 172 10.23 -16.50 7.34
C LEU A 172 9.17 -17.49 7.85
N GLN A 173 8.54 -18.24 6.95
CA GLN A 173 7.49 -19.23 7.27
C GLN A 173 7.99 -20.38 8.17
N LYS A 174 9.30 -20.63 8.20
CA LYS A 174 9.93 -21.66 9.05
C LYS A 174 10.00 -21.25 10.51
N GLN A 175 9.72 -20.00 10.84
CA GLN A 175 9.94 -19.43 12.17
C GLN A 175 8.63 -19.05 12.86
N PRO A 176 8.61 -19.02 14.20
CA PRO A 176 7.50 -18.43 14.93
C PRO A 176 7.45 -16.91 14.72
N ILE A 177 6.25 -16.36 14.67
CA ILE A 177 6.05 -14.90 14.63
C ILE A 177 6.48 -14.31 15.98
N CYS A 178 7.50 -13.46 15.97
CA CYS A 178 8.09 -12.87 17.17
C CYS A 178 7.58 -11.45 17.48
N SER A 179 7.01 -10.76 16.49
CA SER A 179 6.49 -9.40 16.65
C SER A 179 5.36 -9.11 15.66
N SER A 180 4.55 -8.11 15.99
CA SER A 180 3.48 -7.61 15.12
C SER A 180 4.00 -7.07 13.78
N MET A 181 5.22 -6.53 13.75
CA MET A 181 5.85 -6.06 12.51
C MET A 181 6.36 -7.22 11.65
N ALA A 182 6.91 -8.28 12.26
CA ALA A 182 7.29 -9.49 11.55
C ALA A 182 6.06 -10.17 10.92
N ALA A 183 4.98 -10.29 11.70
CA ALA A 183 3.68 -10.76 11.19
C ALA A 183 3.21 -9.95 9.99
N TYR A 184 3.36 -8.62 10.07
CA TYR A 184 2.95 -7.72 9.00
C TYR A 184 3.80 -7.88 7.74
N LEU A 185 5.13 -7.91 7.87
CA LEU A 185 6.04 -8.13 6.75
C LEU A 185 5.68 -9.42 5.99
N GLU A 186 5.49 -10.53 6.71
CA GLU A 186 5.09 -11.79 6.10
C GLU A 186 3.73 -11.71 5.40
N GLN A 187 2.74 -11.04 6.01
CA GLN A 187 1.44 -10.84 5.38
C GLN A 187 1.55 -9.97 4.11
N GLU A 188 2.41 -8.96 4.11
CA GLU A 188 2.64 -8.09 2.95
C GLU A 188 3.30 -8.85 1.79
N LEU A 189 4.24 -9.76 2.09
CA LEU A 189 4.83 -10.66 1.10
C LEU A 189 3.76 -11.54 0.43
N ILE A 190 2.88 -12.15 1.22
CA ILE A 190 1.75 -12.95 0.72
C ILE A 190 0.79 -12.09 -0.10
N TRP A 191 0.50 -10.87 0.36
CA TRP A 191 -0.36 -9.91 -0.32
C TRP A 191 0.15 -9.54 -1.71
N ILE A 192 1.41 -9.18 -1.82
CA ILE A 192 2.04 -8.81 -3.09
C ILE A 192 2.13 -10.01 -4.03
N GLY A 193 2.50 -11.19 -3.51
CA GLY A 193 2.51 -12.42 -4.30
C GLY A 193 1.11 -12.75 -4.86
N THR A 194 0.08 -12.67 -4.02
CA THR A 194 -1.32 -12.88 -4.41
C THR A 194 -1.76 -11.87 -5.48
N ARG A 195 -1.48 -10.58 -5.27
CA ARG A 195 -1.79 -9.53 -6.25
C ARG A 195 -1.09 -9.75 -7.58
N GLY A 196 0.19 -10.14 -7.57
CA GLY A 196 0.96 -10.42 -8.78
C GLY A 196 0.41 -11.61 -9.57
N ILE A 197 -0.22 -12.59 -8.91
CA ILE A 197 -0.95 -13.67 -9.60
C ILE A 197 -2.23 -13.11 -10.22
N LEU A 198 -3.03 -12.36 -9.45
CA LEU A 198 -4.34 -11.89 -9.89
C LEU A 198 -4.26 -10.86 -11.03
N GLN A 199 -3.27 -9.99 -11.03
CA GLN A 199 -3.05 -9.00 -12.10
C GLN A 199 -2.65 -9.63 -13.44
N ARG A 200 -2.18 -10.89 -13.44
CA ARG A 200 -1.81 -11.62 -14.66
C ARG A 200 -2.95 -12.43 -15.26
N VAL A 201 -4.08 -12.54 -14.57
CA VAL A 201 -5.24 -13.31 -15.07
C VAL A 201 -5.87 -12.52 -16.22
N PRO A 202 -5.81 -13.00 -17.47
CA PRO A 202 -6.55 -12.36 -18.56
C PRO A 202 -8.05 -12.52 -18.33
N ILE A 203 -8.86 -11.63 -18.89
CA ILE A 203 -10.33 -11.69 -18.74
C ILE A 203 -10.91 -13.03 -19.22
N VAL A 204 -10.33 -13.58 -20.29
CA VAL A 204 -10.71 -14.89 -20.83
C VAL A 204 -9.47 -15.78 -20.83
N PRO A 205 -9.15 -16.46 -19.72
CA PRO A 205 -7.97 -17.29 -19.65
C PRO A 205 -8.17 -18.60 -20.40
N SER A 206 -7.16 -18.98 -21.18
CA SER A 206 -7.06 -20.30 -21.77
C SER A 206 -6.95 -21.37 -20.68
N ARG A 207 -7.25 -22.63 -21.03
CA ARG A 207 -7.17 -23.74 -20.07
C ARG A 207 -5.79 -23.86 -19.40
N ARG A 208 -4.71 -23.70 -20.18
CA ARG A 208 -3.33 -23.77 -19.68
C ARG A 208 -3.03 -22.63 -18.70
N GLU A 209 -3.50 -21.42 -19.00
CA GLU A 209 -3.35 -20.28 -18.09
C GLU A 209 -4.13 -20.50 -16.79
N LYS A 210 -5.37 -21.02 -16.87
CA LYS A 210 -6.16 -21.39 -15.67
C LYS A 210 -5.40 -22.39 -14.79
N GLU A 211 -4.92 -23.49 -15.36
CA GLU A 211 -4.17 -24.52 -14.63
C GLU A 211 -2.89 -23.95 -13.96
N GLY A 212 -2.16 -23.05 -14.64
CA GLY A 212 -0.98 -22.39 -14.08
C GLY A 212 -1.31 -21.42 -12.94
N ILE A 213 -2.37 -20.63 -13.10
CA ILE A 213 -2.88 -19.70 -12.09
C ILE A 213 -3.34 -20.47 -10.84
N ASP A 214 -4.08 -21.57 -11.02
CA ASP A 214 -4.59 -22.39 -9.93
C ASP A 214 -3.46 -23.05 -9.13
N GLY A 215 -2.39 -23.49 -9.80
CA GLY A 215 -1.17 -23.98 -9.14
C GLY A 215 -0.54 -22.90 -8.25
N CYS A 216 -0.35 -21.69 -8.78
CA CYS A 216 0.22 -20.57 -8.02
C CYS A 216 -0.68 -20.15 -6.84
N ARG A 217 -2.01 -20.12 -7.05
CA ARG A 217 -2.99 -19.80 -6.01
C ARG A 217 -2.99 -20.83 -4.88
N THR A 218 -2.85 -22.11 -5.21
CA THR A 218 -2.76 -23.18 -4.22
C THR A 218 -1.54 -22.97 -3.30
N GLY A 219 -0.38 -22.63 -3.87
CA GLY A 219 0.81 -22.28 -3.09
C GLY A 219 0.59 -21.07 -2.18
N MET A 220 0.03 -19.97 -2.70
CA MET A 220 -0.27 -18.78 -1.88
C MET A 220 -1.30 -19.05 -0.78
N LYS A 221 -2.28 -19.90 -1.04
CA LYS A 221 -3.26 -20.35 -0.04
C LYS A 221 -2.59 -21.07 1.11
N MET A 222 -1.68 -22.01 0.82
CA MET A 222 -0.90 -22.69 1.86
C MET A 222 -0.09 -21.69 2.70
N TYR A 223 0.56 -20.71 2.06
CA TYR A 223 1.30 -19.68 2.78
C TYR A 223 0.38 -18.82 3.68
N ALA A 224 -0.80 -18.42 3.20
CA ALA A 224 -1.78 -17.65 3.96
C ALA A 224 -2.34 -18.41 5.16
N GLU A 225 -2.65 -19.70 4.99
CA GLU A 225 -3.16 -20.58 6.06
C GLU A 225 -2.09 -20.85 7.13
N ASN A 226 -0.85 -21.12 6.71
CA ASN A 226 0.28 -21.29 7.65
C ASN A 226 0.57 -19.98 8.42
N TRP A 227 0.56 -18.84 7.74
CA TRP A 227 0.67 -17.53 8.39
C TRP A 227 -0.43 -17.33 9.42
N LYS A 228 -1.71 -17.61 9.08
CA LYS A 228 -2.83 -17.42 10.00
C LYS A 228 -2.69 -18.29 11.25
N THR A 229 -2.32 -19.55 11.08
CA THR A 229 -2.09 -20.48 12.19
C THR A 229 -1.01 -19.97 13.14
N ARG A 230 0.10 -19.46 12.62
CA ARG A 230 1.18 -18.88 13.44
C ARG A 230 0.76 -17.55 14.07
N PHE A 231 0.02 -16.73 13.33
CA PHE A 231 -0.48 -15.43 13.80
C PHE A 231 -1.47 -15.60 14.95
N ASP A 232 -2.37 -16.57 14.88
CA ASP A 232 -3.32 -16.86 15.96
C ASP A 232 -2.61 -17.31 17.24
N LYS A 233 -1.58 -18.15 17.11
CA LYS A 233 -0.72 -18.53 18.25
C LYS A 233 -0.02 -17.31 18.86
N PHE A 234 0.48 -16.41 18.03
CA PHE A 234 1.10 -15.15 18.47
C PHE A 234 0.09 -14.21 19.13
N GLN A 235 -1.11 -14.07 18.57
CA GLN A 235 -2.17 -13.24 19.14
C GLN A 235 -2.64 -13.78 20.50
N TYR A 236 -2.80 -15.11 20.62
CA TYR A 236 -3.17 -15.77 21.87
C TYR A 236 -2.08 -15.64 22.95
N SER A 237 -0.79 -15.76 22.59
CA SER A 237 0.29 -15.57 23.56
C SER A 237 0.39 -14.11 24.06
N LYS A 238 -0.10 -13.15 23.27
CA LYS A 238 -0.16 -11.74 23.62
C LYS A 238 -1.42 -11.33 24.38
N SER A 239 -2.52 -12.09 24.33
CA SER A 239 -3.81 -11.71 24.92
C SER A 239 -3.90 -11.71 26.46
N LEU A 240 -2.75 -11.62 27.16
CA LEU A 240 -2.67 -11.32 28.60
C LEU A 240 -2.99 -9.83 28.85
N PRO A 241 -3.41 -9.41 30.06
CA PRO A 241 -4.23 -8.20 30.29
C PRO A 241 -3.59 -6.83 30.04
N SER A 242 -2.41 -6.75 29.41
CA SER A 242 -1.66 -5.51 29.20
C SER A 242 -1.38 -5.18 27.73
N VAL A 243 -2.15 -5.72 26.77
CA VAL A 243 -1.94 -5.41 25.34
C VAL A 243 -2.19 -3.92 25.11
N ASN A 244 -1.17 -3.25 24.55
CA ASN A 244 -1.25 -1.88 24.12
C ASN A 244 -2.40 -1.72 23.10
N LYS A 245 -3.29 -0.75 23.30
CA LYS A 245 -4.41 -0.43 22.38
C LYS A 245 -3.95 -0.30 20.92
N SER A 246 -2.74 0.21 20.68
CA SER A 246 -2.13 0.29 19.34
C SER A 246 -1.90 -1.07 18.69
N GLU A 247 -1.44 -2.05 19.48
CA GLU A 247 -1.17 -3.41 19.01
C GLU A 247 -2.49 -4.13 18.70
N SER A 248 -3.51 -3.98 19.54
CA SER A 248 -4.85 -4.52 19.27
C SER A 248 -5.44 -4.01 17.94
N VAL A 249 -5.31 -2.72 17.64
CA VAL A 249 -5.75 -2.14 16.36
C VAL A 249 -5.01 -2.79 15.18
N LEU A 250 -3.68 -2.92 15.29
CA LEU A 250 -2.85 -3.55 14.27
C LEU A 250 -3.26 -5.02 14.03
N MET A 251 -3.55 -5.78 15.09
CA MET A 251 -4.03 -7.16 14.96
C MET A 251 -5.38 -7.24 14.23
N THR A 252 -6.32 -6.36 14.56
CA THR A 252 -7.63 -6.32 13.88
C THR A 252 -7.48 -6.04 12.39
N ILE A 253 -6.60 -5.12 12.02
CA ILE A 253 -6.35 -4.82 10.59
C ILE A 253 -5.67 -5.99 9.88
N MET A 254 -4.71 -6.68 10.52
CA MET A 254 -4.11 -7.90 9.96
C MET A 254 -5.17 -8.97 9.72
N ASN A 255 -6.12 -9.14 10.64
CA ASN A 255 -7.24 -10.06 10.46
C ASN A 255 -8.15 -9.66 9.31
N MET A 256 -8.50 -8.37 9.17
CA MET A 256 -9.27 -7.87 8.02
C MET A 256 -8.57 -8.12 6.68
N ARG A 257 -7.25 -7.88 6.62
CA ARG A 257 -6.45 -8.18 5.42
C ARG A 257 -6.40 -9.67 5.12
N HIS A 258 -6.31 -10.51 6.15
CA HIS A 258 -6.34 -11.96 5.97
C HIS A 258 -7.67 -12.46 5.42
N ILE A 259 -8.80 -11.89 5.86
CA ILE A 259 -10.13 -12.16 5.27
C ILE A 259 -10.08 -11.83 3.77
N LEU A 260 -9.58 -10.65 3.41
CA LEU A 260 -9.50 -10.22 2.02
C LEU A 260 -8.56 -11.12 1.18
N LEU A 261 -7.40 -11.50 1.71
CA LEU A 261 -6.49 -12.46 1.09
C LEU A 261 -7.20 -13.78 0.80
N THR A 262 -7.95 -14.29 1.78
CA THR A 262 -8.69 -15.54 1.66
C THR A 262 -9.73 -15.44 0.55
N VAL A 263 -10.49 -14.34 0.50
CA VAL A 263 -11.45 -14.07 -0.58
C VAL A 263 -10.75 -14.04 -1.94
N MET A 264 -9.65 -13.29 -2.08
CA MET A 264 -8.84 -13.18 -3.30
C MET A 264 -8.29 -14.53 -3.77
N LEU A 265 -7.89 -15.40 -2.85
CA LEU A 265 -7.33 -16.73 -3.13
C LEU A 265 -8.40 -17.79 -3.40
N GLN A 266 -9.66 -17.56 -3.03
CA GLN A 266 -10.77 -18.50 -3.23
C GLN A 266 -11.69 -18.13 -4.39
N VAL A 267 -11.78 -16.86 -4.77
CA VAL A 267 -12.71 -16.42 -5.81
C VAL A 267 -12.41 -17.03 -7.18
N ASP A 268 -13.43 -17.53 -7.85
CA ASP A 268 -13.29 -18.06 -9.20
C ASP A 268 -13.31 -16.93 -10.24
N ILE A 269 -12.18 -16.21 -10.32
CA ILE A 269 -11.96 -15.08 -11.22
C ILE A 269 -12.02 -15.53 -12.69
N ALA A 270 -11.65 -16.78 -12.95
CA ALA A 270 -11.62 -17.34 -14.29
C ALA A 270 -13.03 -17.58 -14.89
N ASN A 271 -14.07 -17.58 -14.05
CA ASN A 271 -15.45 -17.82 -14.48
C ASN A 271 -16.33 -16.56 -14.50
N SER A 272 -16.11 -15.54 -13.64
CA SER A 272 -16.62 -14.17 -13.83
C SER A 272 -16.30 -13.23 -12.64
N GLU A 273 -16.43 -11.90 -12.85
CA GLU A 273 -16.55 -10.90 -11.76
C GLU A 273 -17.80 -11.11 -10.87
N THR A 274 -18.68 -12.07 -11.19
CA THR A 274 -19.85 -12.37 -10.34
C THR A 274 -19.51 -13.28 -9.17
N SER A 275 -18.37 -13.97 -9.25
CA SER A 275 -17.87 -14.89 -8.23
C SER A 275 -17.55 -14.19 -6.89
N TRP A 276 -17.38 -12.86 -6.87
CA TRP A 276 -17.16 -12.09 -5.64
C TRP A 276 -18.38 -12.05 -4.71
N ASP A 277 -19.59 -12.24 -5.23
CA ASP A 277 -20.83 -12.10 -4.42
C ASP A 277 -20.98 -13.18 -3.36
N ALA A 278 -20.41 -14.36 -3.60
CA ALA A 278 -20.39 -15.42 -2.59
C ALA A 278 -19.64 -15.00 -1.31
N PHE A 279 -18.85 -13.92 -1.37
CA PHE A 279 -18.05 -13.40 -0.27
C PHE A 279 -18.62 -12.13 0.37
N GLU A 280 -19.89 -11.79 0.10
CA GLU A 280 -20.58 -10.66 0.73
C GLU A 280 -20.47 -10.66 2.28
N PRO A 281 -20.67 -11.80 2.99
CA PRO A 281 -20.55 -11.84 4.45
C PRO A 281 -19.14 -11.47 4.97
N GLN A 282 -18.10 -11.83 4.22
CA GLN A 282 -16.71 -11.54 4.53
C GLN A 282 -16.43 -10.04 4.38
N PHE A 283 -16.99 -9.41 3.34
CA PHE A 283 -16.90 -7.95 3.16
C PHE A 283 -17.62 -7.21 4.28
N GLU A 284 -18.81 -7.67 4.67
CA GLU A 284 -19.56 -7.09 5.79
C GLU A 284 -18.77 -7.18 7.10
N THR A 285 -18.09 -8.31 7.34
CA THR A 285 -17.21 -8.50 8.51
C THR A 285 -16.06 -7.48 8.53
N ILE A 286 -15.44 -7.20 7.38
CA ILE A 286 -14.40 -6.17 7.27
C ILE A 286 -14.96 -4.79 7.63
N ILE A 287 -16.15 -4.44 7.13
CA ILE A 287 -16.80 -3.16 7.42
C ILE A 287 -17.13 -3.04 8.91
N HIS A 288 -17.72 -4.08 9.51
CA HIS A 288 -18.05 -4.10 10.93
C HIS A 288 -16.81 -3.93 11.81
N ASN A 289 -15.72 -4.66 11.51
CA ASN A 289 -14.46 -4.53 12.24
C ASN A 289 -13.90 -3.10 12.16
N MET A 290 -13.98 -2.48 10.98
CA MET A 290 -13.55 -1.09 10.83
C MET A 290 -14.44 -0.11 11.59
N GLU A 291 -15.76 -0.26 11.54
CA GLU A 291 -16.69 0.57 12.30
C GLU A 291 -16.42 0.48 13.81
N SER A 292 -16.16 -0.73 14.31
CA SER A 292 -15.76 -0.98 15.70
C SER A 292 -14.46 -0.26 16.06
N LEU A 293 -13.42 -0.38 15.22
CA LEU A 293 -12.15 0.34 15.41
C LEU A 293 -12.32 1.87 15.45
N LEU A 294 -13.31 2.40 14.75
CA LEU A 294 -13.62 3.84 14.73
C LEU A 294 -14.58 4.30 15.82
N GLY A 295 -15.07 3.37 16.64
CA GLY A 295 -15.98 3.62 17.76
C GLY A 295 -17.43 3.87 17.34
N ARG A 296 -17.88 3.31 16.21
CA ARG A 296 -19.25 3.48 15.69
C ARG A 296 -20.29 2.49 16.21
N HIS A 297 -19.88 1.43 16.92
CA HIS A 297 -20.81 0.46 17.53
C HIS A 297 -20.84 0.60 19.05
N ALA A 298 -21.56 1.64 19.51
CA ALA A 298 -22.15 1.73 20.85
C ALA A 298 -23.35 2.69 20.81
N THR A 299 -24.32 2.38 19.94
CA THR A 299 -25.70 2.87 20.07
C THR A 299 -26.62 1.71 19.73
N VAL A 300 -26.59 0.68 20.57
CA VAL A 300 -27.78 -0.14 20.80
C VAL A 300 -28.54 0.57 21.91
N GLU A 301 -29.81 0.82 21.64
CA GLU A 301 -30.76 1.55 22.46
C GLU A 301 -30.84 0.96 23.87
N GLU A 302 -30.44 1.73 24.88
CA GLU A 302 -30.92 1.54 26.25
C GLU A 302 -31.95 2.63 26.58
N PRO A 303 -33.11 2.26 27.16
CA PRO A 303 -34.20 3.18 27.40
C PRO A 303 -33.90 4.07 28.60
N TYR A 304 -33.91 5.38 28.34
CA TYR A 304 -34.41 6.42 29.23
C TYR A 304 -34.07 6.28 30.72
N SER A 305 -32.92 6.84 31.11
CA SER A 305 -32.77 7.40 32.45
C SER A 305 -32.13 8.78 32.34
N GLN A 306 -33.00 9.80 32.39
CA GLN A 306 -32.66 11.19 32.63
C GLN A 306 -31.89 11.29 33.96
N ASN A 307 -30.69 11.88 33.91
CA ASN A 307 -30.16 12.83 34.89
C ASN A 307 -28.72 13.16 34.49
N ARG A 308 -28.58 14.17 33.64
CA ARG A 308 -27.28 14.70 33.23
C ARG A 308 -27.09 16.07 33.86
N THR A 309 -26.50 16.09 35.05
CA THR A 309 -25.80 17.27 35.54
C THR A 309 -24.59 17.53 34.66
N GLU A 310 -24.52 18.75 34.15
CA GLU A 310 -23.43 19.28 33.36
C GLU A 310 -22.15 19.34 34.21
N THR A 311 -21.27 18.37 34.01
CA THR A 311 -19.84 18.57 34.26
C THR A 311 -19.11 18.43 32.94
N THR A 312 -18.54 19.55 32.51
CA THR A 312 -17.69 19.76 31.34
C THR A 312 -16.44 18.88 31.43
N GLN A 313 -16.59 17.58 31.17
CA GLN A 313 -15.47 16.72 30.80
C GLN A 313 -15.17 16.96 29.33
N THR A 314 -14.20 17.85 29.09
CA THR A 314 -13.38 17.83 27.89
C THR A 314 -13.01 16.39 27.59
N ARG A 315 -13.64 15.80 26.56
CA ARG A 315 -13.20 14.54 25.96
C ARG A 315 -11.74 14.74 25.56
N LYS A 316 -10.81 14.26 26.40
CA LYS A 316 -9.42 14.06 26.01
C LYS A 316 -9.48 13.09 24.83
N ILE A 317 -9.31 13.64 23.64
CA ILE A 317 -9.09 12.87 22.42
C ILE A 317 -7.72 12.24 22.62
N ASP A 318 -7.72 10.96 23.03
CA ASP A 318 -6.51 10.21 23.30
C ASP A 318 -5.61 10.20 22.06
N SER A 319 -4.54 10.99 22.14
CA SER A 319 -3.50 11.13 21.15
C SER A 319 -2.77 9.80 20.95
N PHE A 320 -2.88 9.21 19.77
CA PHE A 320 -2.06 8.08 19.34
C PHE A 320 -0.59 8.53 19.22
N SER A 321 0.31 7.82 19.88
CA SER A 321 1.73 8.15 20.05
C SER A 321 2.47 8.44 18.73
N SER A 322 2.88 9.70 18.55
CA SER A 322 3.63 10.30 17.44
C SER A 322 5.09 9.86 17.25
N LYS A 323 5.50 8.61 17.51
CA LYS A 323 6.95 8.28 17.52
C LYS A 323 7.51 7.40 16.38
N THR A 324 6.74 7.05 15.35
CA THR A 324 7.30 6.38 14.15
C THR A 324 6.62 6.88 12.87
N SER A 325 6.91 8.12 12.48
CA SER A 325 6.22 8.84 11.40
C SER A 325 6.70 8.54 9.96
N LEU A 326 7.73 7.72 9.75
CA LEU A 326 8.19 7.33 8.41
C LEU A 326 7.77 5.91 7.99
N LEU A 327 7.29 5.12 8.96
CA LEU A 327 6.93 3.69 8.80
C LEU A 327 5.51 3.42 9.29
N ASN A 328 4.71 4.47 9.43
CA ASN A 328 3.31 4.34 9.82
C ASN A 328 2.62 3.52 8.72
N PRO A 329 2.02 2.36 9.03
CA PRO A 329 1.39 1.48 8.05
C PRO A 329 0.06 2.10 7.61
N LEU A 330 0.12 3.27 6.98
CA LEU A 330 -1.00 4.02 6.43
C LEU A 330 -1.65 3.26 5.26
N PRO A 331 -0.89 2.66 4.32
CA PRO A 331 -1.48 1.87 3.24
C PRO A 331 -2.27 0.66 3.80
N PHE A 332 -1.75 0.05 4.86
CA PHE A 332 -2.28 -1.14 5.52
C PHE A 332 -3.70 -0.97 6.09
N ARG A 333 -4.07 0.22 6.60
CA ARG A 333 -5.42 0.50 7.13
C ARG A 333 -6.48 0.62 6.05
N LEU A 334 -6.07 1.09 4.88
CA LEU A 334 -6.99 1.58 3.86
C LEU A 334 -7.24 0.57 2.75
N PHE A 335 -6.26 -0.29 2.47
CA PHE A 335 -6.39 -1.32 1.44
C PHE A 335 -7.62 -2.22 1.63
N PRO A 336 -7.96 -2.74 2.82
CA PRO A 336 -9.16 -3.55 2.98
C PRO A 336 -10.42 -2.82 2.51
N LEU A 337 -10.58 -1.55 2.90
CA LEU A 337 -11.74 -0.75 2.52
C LEU A 337 -11.75 -0.39 1.03
N PHE A 338 -10.59 -0.03 0.47
CA PHE A 338 -10.46 0.25 -0.96
C PHE A 338 -10.84 -0.96 -1.80
N TYR A 339 -10.34 -2.15 -1.45
CA TYR A 339 -10.67 -3.37 -2.16
C TYR A 339 -12.13 -3.75 -1.99
N VAL A 340 -12.70 -3.66 -0.78
CA VAL A 340 -14.14 -3.87 -0.59
C VAL A 340 -14.96 -2.91 -1.46
N ALA A 341 -14.61 -1.62 -1.51
CA ALA A 341 -15.30 -0.65 -2.36
C ALA A 341 -15.20 -0.96 -3.86
N LYS A 342 -14.05 -1.50 -4.30
CA LYS A 342 -13.77 -1.89 -5.69
C LYS A 342 -14.49 -3.19 -6.08
N ILE A 343 -14.30 -4.27 -5.33
CA ILE A 343 -14.68 -5.63 -5.75
C ILE A 343 -16.07 -6.06 -5.28
N CYS A 344 -16.58 -5.52 -4.17
CA CYS A 344 -17.94 -5.83 -3.74
C CYS A 344 -18.95 -5.27 -4.76
N ARG A 345 -20.04 -5.99 -5.01
CA ARG A 345 -21.16 -5.50 -5.85
C ARG A 345 -22.31 -4.95 -5.04
N HIS A 346 -22.41 -5.30 -3.75
CA HIS A 346 -23.49 -4.83 -2.89
C HIS A 346 -23.36 -3.31 -2.64
N PRO A 347 -24.31 -2.50 -3.14
CA PRO A 347 -24.15 -1.04 -3.17
C PRO A 347 -24.11 -0.42 -1.76
N GLY A 348 -24.80 -1.01 -0.79
CA GLY A 348 -24.75 -0.57 0.62
C GLY A 348 -23.38 -0.75 1.27
N ILE A 349 -22.71 -1.89 1.01
CA ILE A 349 -21.40 -2.22 1.60
C ILE A 349 -20.34 -1.31 1.00
N ARG A 350 -20.38 -1.12 -0.32
CA ARG A 350 -19.45 -0.23 -1.03
C ARG A 350 -19.51 1.21 -0.53
N ARG A 351 -20.71 1.79 -0.39
CA ARG A 351 -20.86 3.16 0.12
C ARG A 351 -20.37 3.30 1.55
N ARG A 352 -20.61 2.30 2.41
CA ARG A 352 -20.04 2.26 3.77
C ARG A 352 -18.51 2.21 3.73
N ALA A 353 -17.92 1.38 2.89
CA ALA A 353 -16.47 1.31 2.70
C ALA A 353 -15.87 2.67 2.29
N ILE A 354 -16.47 3.33 1.30
CA ILE A 354 -16.08 4.68 0.84
C ILE A 354 -16.23 5.72 1.95
N ALA A 355 -17.33 5.69 2.70
CA ALA A 355 -17.55 6.61 3.82
C ALA A 355 -16.49 6.42 4.92
N LEU A 356 -16.11 5.17 5.22
CA LEU A 356 -15.05 4.85 6.18
C LEU A 356 -13.67 5.30 5.67
N LEU A 357 -13.36 5.12 4.38
CA LEU A 357 -12.14 5.67 3.76
C LEU A 357 -12.08 7.19 3.90
N GLY A 358 -13.19 7.89 3.65
CA GLY A 358 -13.29 9.34 3.81
C GLY A 358 -13.09 9.80 5.26
N GLU A 359 -13.62 9.05 6.23
CA GLU A 359 -13.40 9.31 7.66
C GLU A 359 -11.94 9.10 8.07
N GLN A 360 -11.29 8.02 7.61
CA GLN A 360 -9.86 7.80 7.88
C GLN A 360 -9.00 8.94 7.35
N ARG A 361 -9.23 9.35 6.10
CA ARG A 361 -8.54 10.50 5.50
C ARG A 361 -8.67 11.74 6.37
N ARG A 362 -9.89 12.05 6.85
CA ARG A 362 -10.11 13.23 7.69
C ARG A 362 -9.33 13.16 9.00
N ARG A 363 -9.26 11.99 9.64
CA ARG A 363 -8.50 11.80 10.89
C ARG A 363 -6.98 11.92 10.70
N GLU A 364 -6.47 11.51 9.55
CA GLU A 364 -5.04 11.55 9.25
C GLU A 364 -4.57 12.95 8.79
N ASN A 365 -5.42 13.70 8.09
CA ASN A 365 -5.16 15.10 7.73
C ASN A 365 -4.99 16.03 8.95
N VAL A 366 -5.49 15.65 10.14
CA VAL A 366 -5.28 16.38 11.40
C VAL A 366 -3.79 16.41 11.81
N PHE A 367 -2.99 15.47 11.32
CA PHE A 367 -1.57 15.32 11.68
C PHE A 367 -0.59 15.80 10.60
N GLY A 368 -1.07 16.55 9.59
CA GLY A 368 -0.22 17.22 8.60
C GLY A 368 0.44 16.31 7.55
N HIS A 369 0.22 14.99 7.60
CA HIS A 369 0.65 14.06 6.56
C HIS A 369 -0.30 14.16 5.36
N LYS A 370 0.13 14.90 4.32
CA LYS A 370 -0.66 15.14 3.11
C LYS A 370 -0.43 14.07 2.02
N SER A 371 -0.23 12.79 2.35
CA SER A 371 0.12 11.77 1.34
C SER A 371 -1.09 10.99 0.80
N ASP A 372 -1.11 10.83 -0.52
CA ASP A 372 -1.72 9.80 -1.42
C ASP A 372 -3.13 9.21 -1.24
N ILE A 373 -3.71 9.20 -0.04
CA ILE A 373 -4.98 8.50 0.25
C ILE A 373 -6.17 9.10 -0.51
N SER A 374 -6.04 10.37 -0.86
CA SER A 374 -7.04 11.08 -1.66
C SER A 374 -7.27 10.40 -3.00
N TYR A 375 -6.26 9.74 -3.58
CA TYR A 375 -6.40 9.05 -4.87
C TYR A 375 -7.03 7.67 -4.73
N LEU A 376 -6.76 6.91 -3.65
CA LEU A 376 -7.48 5.66 -3.39
C LEU A 376 -8.97 5.90 -3.14
N LEU A 377 -9.31 6.90 -2.33
CA LEU A 377 -10.70 7.28 -2.09
C LEU A 377 -11.39 7.73 -3.38
N LYS A 378 -10.78 8.61 -4.16
CA LYS A 378 -11.36 9.07 -5.42
C LYS A 378 -11.42 7.96 -6.47
N GLY A 379 -10.42 7.09 -6.54
CA GLY A 379 -10.45 5.93 -7.39
C GLY A 379 -11.63 5.02 -7.05
N ALA A 380 -11.86 4.75 -5.77
CA ALA A 380 -13.01 3.97 -5.31
C ALA A 380 -14.35 4.65 -5.65
N ILE A 381 -14.45 5.98 -5.47
CA ILE A 381 -15.64 6.77 -5.85
C ILE A 381 -15.85 6.71 -7.37
N ALA A 382 -14.82 6.99 -8.16
CA ALA A 382 -14.88 7.01 -9.62
C ALA A 382 -15.25 5.65 -10.21
N ILE A 383 -14.70 4.56 -9.65
CA ILE A 383 -15.08 3.18 -10.01
C ILE A 383 -16.58 2.98 -9.72
N MET A 384 -17.04 3.31 -8.51
CA MET A 384 -18.45 3.13 -8.14
C MET A 384 -19.38 3.96 -9.02
N GLU A 385 -19.11 5.25 -9.21
CA GLU A 385 -19.91 6.14 -10.06
C GLU A 385 -19.93 5.66 -11.51
N PHE A 386 -18.80 5.19 -12.02
CA PHE A 386 -18.73 4.68 -13.39
C PHE A 386 -19.55 3.40 -13.56
N GLU A 387 -19.50 2.46 -12.62
CA GLU A 387 -20.35 1.26 -12.68
C GLU A 387 -21.84 1.58 -12.47
N GLU A 388 -22.16 2.43 -11.51
CA GLU A 388 -23.55 2.78 -11.16
C GLU A 388 -24.21 3.67 -12.21
N SER A 389 -23.44 4.42 -13.01
CA SER A 389 -23.98 5.19 -14.13
C SER A 389 -24.67 4.31 -15.19
N ALA A 390 -24.35 3.02 -15.25
CA ALA A 390 -25.08 2.04 -16.07
C ALA A 390 -26.58 1.92 -15.69
N TRP A 391 -26.97 2.34 -14.48
CA TRP A 391 -28.38 2.40 -14.07
C TRP A 391 -29.18 3.46 -14.80
N SER A 392 -28.53 4.56 -15.18
CA SER A 392 -29.17 5.70 -15.86
C SER A 392 -29.34 5.48 -17.36
N THR A 393 -28.75 4.43 -17.93
CA THR A 393 -28.68 4.21 -19.39
C THR A 393 -29.81 3.34 -19.95
N ARG A 394 -30.85 3.01 -19.17
CA ARG A 394 -31.93 2.10 -19.61
C ARG A 394 -32.60 2.55 -20.91
N ASP A 395 -32.62 3.86 -21.18
CA ASP A 395 -33.24 4.47 -22.36
C ASP A 395 -32.25 5.16 -23.33
N GLY A 396 -30.93 4.89 -23.20
CA GLY A 396 -29.93 5.39 -24.16
C GLY A 396 -29.62 6.89 -24.11
N ILE A 397 -30.12 7.61 -23.10
CA ILE A 397 -29.84 9.04 -22.88
C ILE A 397 -29.35 9.21 -21.45
N SER A 398 -28.08 9.59 -21.27
CA SER A 398 -27.57 10.00 -19.96
C SER A 398 -27.89 11.47 -19.70
N SER A 399 -28.05 11.83 -18.43
CA SER A 399 -28.28 13.20 -17.96
C SER A 399 -27.10 14.17 -18.16
N GLN A 400 -25.96 13.69 -18.69
CA GLN A 400 -24.75 14.47 -18.91
C GLN A 400 -24.34 14.58 -20.40
N GLY A 401 -25.20 14.19 -21.34
CA GLY A 401 -24.91 14.29 -22.78
C GLY A 401 -23.82 13.32 -23.29
N GLN A 402 -23.19 12.54 -22.41
CA GLN A 402 -22.28 11.46 -22.80
C GLN A 402 -23.08 10.18 -23.05
N ARG A 403 -23.22 9.77 -24.32
CA ARG A 403 -23.83 8.48 -24.70
C ARG A 403 -23.05 7.33 -24.05
N GLN A 404 -23.56 6.79 -22.94
CA GLN A 404 -23.06 5.53 -22.41
C GLN A 404 -23.46 4.40 -23.34
N ARG A 405 -22.46 3.59 -23.71
CA ARG A 405 -22.55 2.62 -24.80
C ARG A 405 -23.32 1.40 -24.33
N LYS A 406 -24.37 1.02 -25.08
CA LYS A 406 -25.23 -0.13 -24.76
C LYS A 406 -24.41 -1.42 -24.70
N VAL A 407 -24.36 -2.06 -23.53
CA VAL A 407 -23.86 -3.43 -23.39
C VAL A 407 -24.97 -4.40 -23.80
N VAL A 408 -24.68 -5.26 -24.78
CA VAL A 408 -25.63 -6.27 -25.27
C VAL A 408 -25.96 -7.22 -24.11
N GLY A 409 -27.25 -7.45 -23.86
CA GLY A 409 -27.69 -8.32 -22.76
C GLY A 409 -27.53 -7.73 -21.35
N CYS A 410 -27.53 -6.39 -21.21
CA CYS A 410 -27.49 -5.73 -19.90
C CYS A 410 -28.63 -6.22 -18.98
N ARG A 411 -28.26 -6.63 -17.75
CA ARG A 411 -29.18 -7.05 -16.68
C ARG A 411 -29.07 -6.18 -15.42
N CYS A 412 -28.48 -4.99 -15.52
CA CYS A 412 -28.35 -4.09 -14.36
C CYS A 412 -29.73 -3.71 -13.79
N VAL A 413 -29.82 -3.64 -12.47
CA VAL A 413 -31.02 -3.18 -11.75
C VAL A 413 -30.62 -1.97 -10.91
N PRO A 414 -31.22 -0.79 -11.15
CA PRO A 414 -30.91 0.43 -10.40
C PRO A 414 -30.93 0.24 -8.89
N GLY A 415 -29.88 0.73 -8.21
CA GLY A 415 -29.75 0.65 -6.76
C GLY A 415 -29.55 -0.75 -6.19
N ARG A 416 -29.51 -1.81 -7.02
CA ARG A 416 -29.47 -3.20 -6.56
C ARG A 416 -28.34 -4.01 -7.18
N PHE A 417 -28.14 -3.91 -8.49
CA PHE A 417 -27.30 -4.85 -9.21
C PHE A 417 -26.60 -4.21 -10.42
N ILE A 418 -25.32 -4.53 -10.58
CA ILE A 418 -24.50 -4.19 -11.75
C ILE A 418 -24.08 -5.50 -12.42
N CYS A 419 -24.38 -5.65 -13.72
CA CYS A 419 -24.03 -6.84 -14.48
C CYS A 419 -22.53 -6.91 -14.77
N HIS A 420 -22.04 -8.11 -15.06
CA HIS A 420 -20.62 -8.39 -15.33
C HIS A 420 -20.00 -7.44 -16.36
N GLY A 421 -20.69 -7.18 -17.48
CA GLY A 421 -20.17 -6.31 -18.54
C GLY A 421 -19.95 -4.85 -18.14
N HIS A 422 -20.66 -4.34 -17.11
CA HIS A 422 -20.50 -2.96 -16.62
C HIS A 422 -19.56 -2.85 -15.42
N ARG A 423 -18.98 -3.96 -14.96
CA ARG A 423 -17.99 -3.95 -13.87
C ARG A 423 -16.65 -3.44 -14.39
N VAL A 424 -16.00 -2.59 -13.61
CA VAL A 424 -14.63 -2.13 -13.91
C VAL A 424 -13.67 -3.27 -13.64
N HIS A 425 -12.96 -3.68 -14.68
CA HIS A 425 -11.94 -4.73 -14.60
C HIS A 425 -10.55 -4.10 -14.45
N GLU A 426 -10.20 -3.16 -15.33
CA GLU A 426 -8.90 -2.49 -15.30
C GLU A 426 -9.01 -1.06 -14.74
N PHE A 427 -8.06 -0.73 -13.88
CA PHE A 427 -7.85 0.59 -13.27
C PHE A 427 -6.36 0.89 -13.39
N LYS A 428 -6.00 1.95 -14.13
CA LYS A 428 -4.60 2.34 -14.38
C LYS A 428 -4.42 3.84 -14.15
N PHE A 429 -3.28 4.24 -13.59
CA PHE A 429 -2.89 5.65 -13.56
C PHE A 429 -2.20 6.02 -14.88
N ILE A 430 -2.71 7.04 -15.58
CA ILE A 430 -2.13 7.53 -16.86
C ILE A 430 -1.16 8.68 -16.59
N ASP A 431 -1.54 9.60 -15.71
CA ASP A 431 -0.73 10.73 -15.29
C ASP A 431 -0.81 10.85 -13.77
N PHE A 432 0.33 10.99 -13.11
CA PHE A 432 0.40 11.09 -11.66
C PHE A 432 1.35 12.20 -11.26
N GLN A 433 0.77 13.35 -10.92
CA GLN A 433 1.46 14.54 -10.46
C GLN A 433 1.08 14.85 -9.01
N ALA A 434 1.90 15.67 -8.35
CA ALA A 434 1.70 16.04 -6.95
C ALA A 434 0.33 16.70 -6.65
N SER A 435 -0.35 17.28 -7.66
CA SER A 435 -1.63 17.98 -7.52
C SER A 435 -2.77 17.40 -8.36
N LYS A 436 -2.48 16.51 -9.30
CA LYS A 436 -3.44 15.95 -10.26
C LYS A 436 -3.04 14.51 -10.58
N ALA A 437 -4.02 13.61 -10.59
CA ALA A 437 -3.85 12.29 -11.18
C ALA A 437 -4.95 12.04 -12.20
N GLU A 438 -4.65 11.28 -13.25
CA GLU A 438 -5.62 10.79 -14.21
C GLU A 438 -5.64 9.27 -14.17
N ILE A 439 -6.84 8.70 -14.09
CA ILE A 439 -7.04 7.27 -14.13
C ILE A 439 -7.82 6.86 -15.37
N GLU A 440 -7.43 5.73 -15.94
CA GLU A 440 -8.17 5.04 -16.97
C GLU A 440 -8.96 3.89 -16.37
N LEU A 441 -10.25 3.84 -16.69
CA LEU A 441 -11.17 2.78 -16.27
C LEU A 441 -11.64 2.01 -17.49
N HIS A 442 -11.44 0.68 -17.49
CA HIS A 442 -12.04 -0.21 -18.49
C HIS A 442 -13.04 -1.15 -17.83
N THR A 443 -14.25 -1.20 -18.36
CA THR A 443 -15.20 -2.24 -17.98
C THR A 443 -14.82 -3.57 -18.62
N VAL A 444 -15.35 -4.69 -18.10
CA VAL A 444 -15.21 -5.99 -18.76
C VAL A 444 -15.67 -5.92 -20.21
N ALA A 445 -16.81 -5.26 -20.49
CA ALA A 445 -17.29 -5.11 -21.85
C ALA A 445 -16.34 -4.27 -22.72
N ASP A 446 -15.65 -3.29 -22.16
CA ASP A 446 -14.68 -2.50 -22.92
C ASP A 446 -13.51 -3.36 -23.36
N VAL A 447 -12.90 -4.12 -22.45
CA VAL A 447 -11.76 -4.98 -22.77
C VAL A 447 -12.17 -6.11 -23.72
N MET A 448 -13.30 -6.79 -23.50
CA MET A 448 -13.77 -7.87 -24.37
C MET A 448 -14.04 -7.42 -25.83
N HIS A 449 -14.39 -6.15 -26.03
CA HIS A 449 -14.69 -5.60 -27.35
C HIS A 449 -13.60 -4.63 -27.83
N ASN A 450 -12.43 -4.61 -27.18
CA ASN A 450 -11.31 -3.73 -27.48
C ASN A 450 -11.72 -2.24 -27.63
N ARG A 451 -12.48 -1.73 -26.66
CA ARG A 451 -12.98 -0.34 -26.63
C ARG A 451 -12.07 0.52 -25.76
N PRO A 452 -11.96 1.83 -26.07
CA PRO A 452 -11.18 2.75 -25.25
C PRO A 452 -11.78 2.89 -23.86
N GLY A 453 -10.93 2.98 -22.84
CA GLY A 453 -11.30 3.24 -21.46
C GLY A 453 -11.82 4.66 -21.24
N ARG A 454 -12.42 4.86 -20.07
CA ARG A 454 -12.87 6.18 -19.60
C ARG A 454 -11.76 6.81 -18.77
N ILE A 455 -11.34 8.00 -19.17
CA ILE A 455 -10.39 8.81 -18.39
C ILE A 455 -11.17 9.63 -17.36
N VAL A 456 -10.72 9.60 -16.11
CA VAL A 456 -11.23 10.42 -15.01
C VAL A 456 -10.08 11.21 -14.41
N SER A 457 -10.16 12.53 -14.50
CA SER A 457 -9.20 13.42 -13.85
C SER A 457 -9.56 13.63 -12.39
N MET A 458 -8.59 13.44 -11.51
CA MET A 458 -8.68 13.59 -10.06
C MET A 458 -7.76 14.72 -9.61
N ALA A 459 -8.29 15.92 -9.41
CA ALA A 459 -7.55 17.01 -8.75
C ALA A 459 -7.43 16.69 -7.26
N ARG A 460 -6.29 16.98 -6.60
CA ARG A 460 -6.10 16.78 -5.14
C ARG A 460 -7.23 17.45 -4.35
N LEU A 461 -7.72 16.77 -3.32
CA LEU A 461 -8.74 17.36 -2.43
C LEU A 461 -7.96 18.23 -1.45
N ASP A 462 -8.25 19.53 -1.45
CA ASP A 462 -7.71 20.48 -0.48
C ASP A 462 -8.12 20.14 0.96
#